data_AF-A0A2N7L4B2-F1
#
_entry.id   AF-A0A2N7L4B2-F1
#
_cell.length_a   1.000
_cell.length_b   1.000
_cell.length_c   1.000
_cell.angle_alpha   90.00
_cell.angle_beta   90.00
_cell.angle_gamma   90.00
#
_symmetry.space_group_name_H-M   'P 1'
#
loop_
_entity.id
_entity.type
_entity.pdbx_description
1 polymer ?
#
loop_
_entity_poly.entity_id
_entity_poly.type
_entity_poly.pdbx_seq_one_letter_code
_entity_poly.pdbx_strand_id
1 'polypeptide(L)'
;MTKWISVMCLLFSLSSAVKAEDLTQFDFPLLLGDWYWFSPDQQSEPAGEQGAYKAINISFKSDYRFSVNLLNRDGSVEEASGKYDLDETTIVLNDDFGDSQHHEYKLNHNQLMLKGAQFTKILPNNLSGAWYSDIIRGKDVGEEVEQLALMLRPDFLFSARVSGKEGKSITHRGVYFLEDDHLVLIYRGGQQDSQFELSSNTLKLVDNQFGMEAVLQRQSP
;
A
#
# COMPACT_ATOMS: atom_id res chain seq x y z
N MET A 1 -27.42 -51.56 -30.77
CA MET A 1 -27.70 -50.12 -30.55
C MET A 1 -27.56 -49.85 -29.06
N THR A 2 -26.50 -49.18 -28.65
CA THR A 2 -26.37 -48.58 -27.32
C THR A 2 -25.23 -47.57 -27.40
N LYS A 3 -25.56 -46.28 -27.58
CA LYS A 3 -24.61 -45.17 -27.53
C LYS A 3 -24.46 -44.77 -26.07
N TRP A 4 -23.26 -44.92 -25.51
CA TRP A 4 -22.93 -44.37 -24.20
C TRP A 4 -22.53 -42.90 -24.40
N ILE A 5 -23.30 -42.01 -23.77
CA ILE A 5 -23.03 -40.58 -23.70
C ILE A 5 -21.94 -40.40 -22.65
N SER A 6 -20.74 -40.04 -23.09
CA SER A 6 -19.66 -39.64 -22.19
C SER A 6 -19.88 -38.18 -21.80
N VAL A 7 -20.28 -37.94 -20.56
CA VAL A 7 -20.41 -36.60 -19.98
C VAL A 7 -19.01 -36.11 -19.62
N MET A 8 -18.48 -35.17 -20.39
CA MET A 8 -17.23 -34.49 -20.10
C MET A 8 -17.52 -33.34 -19.13
N CYS A 9 -17.29 -33.56 -17.84
CA CYS A 9 -17.30 -32.51 -16.83
C CYS A 9 -16.09 -31.59 -17.03
N LEU A 10 -16.29 -30.47 -17.74
CA LEU A 10 -15.39 -29.32 -17.71
C LEU A 10 -15.51 -28.65 -16.33
N LEU A 11 -14.57 -28.95 -15.44
CA LEU A 11 -14.38 -28.18 -14.22
C LEU A 11 -13.85 -26.80 -14.62
N PHE A 12 -14.73 -25.80 -14.61
CA PHE A 12 -14.35 -24.39 -14.60
C PHE A 12 -13.64 -24.10 -13.28
N SER A 13 -12.32 -23.91 -13.32
CA SER A 13 -11.57 -23.32 -12.22
C SER A 13 -11.98 -21.86 -12.10
N LEU A 14 -12.87 -21.54 -11.17
CA LEU A 14 -13.11 -20.18 -10.71
C LEU A 14 -11.87 -19.75 -9.91
N SER A 15 -10.95 -19.05 -10.56
CA SER A 15 -9.83 -18.37 -9.90
C SER A 15 -10.38 -17.17 -9.14
N SER A 16 -10.79 -17.39 -7.90
CA SER A 16 -10.99 -16.30 -6.94
C SER A 16 -9.62 -15.65 -6.72
N ALA A 17 -9.50 -14.34 -6.93
CA ALA A 17 -8.33 -13.60 -6.48
C ALA A 17 -8.29 -13.75 -4.95
N VAL A 18 -7.35 -14.55 -4.46
CA VAL A 18 -7.09 -14.71 -3.03
C VAL A 18 -6.36 -13.43 -2.63
N LYS A 19 -6.95 -12.62 -1.74
CA LYS A 19 -6.23 -11.52 -1.07
C LYS A 19 -4.88 -12.08 -0.62
N ALA A 20 -3.78 -11.38 -0.88
CA ALA A 20 -2.49 -11.82 -0.36
C ALA A 20 -2.61 -11.99 1.16
N GLU A 21 -2.62 -13.25 1.63
CA GLU A 21 -2.73 -13.58 3.05
C GLU A 21 -1.46 -13.11 3.80
N ASP A 22 -0.40 -12.89 3.03
CA ASP A 22 0.89 -12.34 3.45
C ASP A 22 1.31 -11.23 2.48
N LEU A 23 1.19 -9.96 2.90
CA LEU A 23 1.54 -8.78 2.09
C LEU A 23 3.02 -8.75 1.71
N THR A 24 3.84 -9.48 2.45
CA THR A 24 5.29 -9.59 2.20
C THR A 24 5.59 -10.38 0.92
N GLN A 25 4.62 -11.12 0.37
CA GLN A 25 4.76 -11.89 -0.86
C GLN A 25 4.19 -11.17 -2.09
N PHE A 26 3.63 -9.98 -1.93
CA PHE A 26 3.07 -9.23 -3.05
C PHE A 26 4.21 -8.65 -3.92
N ASP A 27 4.16 -8.89 -5.23
CA ASP A 27 5.28 -8.58 -6.14
C ASP A 27 5.54 -7.08 -6.30
N PHE A 28 4.50 -6.24 -6.17
CA PHE A 28 4.57 -4.79 -6.44
C PHE A 28 4.05 -3.95 -5.26
N PRO A 29 4.62 -4.10 -4.05
CA PRO A 29 4.03 -3.56 -2.80
C PRO A 29 3.93 -2.04 -2.79
N LEU A 30 4.82 -1.36 -3.51
CA LEU A 30 4.81 0.09 -3.59
C LEU A 30 3.60 0.65 -4.34
N LEU A 31 2.95 -0.14 -5.20
CA LEU A 31 1.76 0.27 -5.94
C LEU A 31 0.51 0.35 -5.04
N LEU A 32 0.46 -0.42 -3.95
CA LEU A 32 -0.74 -0.56 -3.12
C LEU A 32 -1.15 0.76 -2.46
N GLY A 33 -2.44 1.01 -2.29
CA GLY A 33 -3.00 2.20 -1.64
C GLY A 33 -3.45 3.28 -2.61
N ASP A 34 -3.66 4.48 -2.07
CA ASP A 34 -4.34 5.58 -2.77
C ASP A 34 -3.38 6.56 -3.43
N TRP A 35 -3.64 6.83 -4.70
CA TRP A 35 -2.89 7.70 -5.57
C TRP A 35 -3.76 8.87 -6.00
N TYR A 36 -3.22 10.09 -5.93
CA TYR A 36 -3.97 11.30 -6.21
C TYR A 36 -3.28 12.14 -7.28
N TRP A 37 -4.06 12.57 -8.26
CA TRP A 37 -3.68 13.62 -9.19
C TRP A 37 -4.65 14.78 -9.01
N PHE A 38 -4.12 16.00 -9.02
CA PHE A 38 -4.90 17.22 -8.96
C PHE A 38 -4.61 18.03 -10.20
N SER A 39 -5.66 18.61 -10.77
CA SER A 39 -5.52 19.55 -11.88
C SER A 39 -4.63 20.71 -11.42
N PRO A 40 -3.57 21.06 -12.15
CA PRO A 40 -2.82 22.26 -11.84
C PRO A 40 -3.77 23.47 -11.93
N ASP A 41 -3.67 24.43 -11.01
CA ASP A 41 -4.48 25.65 -11.06
C ASP A 41 -4.27 26.38 -12.40
N GLN A 42 -5.34 26.62 -13.15
CA GLN A 42 -5.24 26.92 -14.57
C GLN A 42 -5.29 28.40 -14.92
N GLN A 43 -4.26 28.85 -15.63
CA GLN A 43 -4.39 29.88 -16.67
C GLN A 43 -4.56 29.28 -18.09
N SER A 44 -4.51 27.95 -18.25
CA SER A 44 -4.69 27.31 -19.57
C SER A 44 -5.24 25.88 -19.45
N GLU A 45 -6.45 25.66 -19.99
CA GLU A 45 -7.10 24.34 -20.22
C GLU A 45 -6.09 23.31 -20.77
N PRO A 46 -5.88 22.15 -20.13
CA PRO A 46 -5.07 21.11 -20.74
C PRO A 46 -5.85 20.56 -21.94
N ALA A 47 -5.19 20.37 -23.07
CA ALA A 47 -5.82 19.70 -24.21
C ALA A 47 -6.07 18.21 -23.87
N GLY A 48 -7.30 17.73 -24.07
CA GLY A 48 -7.68 16.31 -23.91
C GLY A 48 -8.62 16.02 -22.72
N GLU A 49 -8.91 14.74 -22.47
CA GLU A 49 -9.84 14.27 -21.42
C GLU A 49 -9.45 14.72 -20.00
N GLN A 50 -8.16 14.96 -19.73
CA GLN A 50 -7.66 15.44 -18.43
C GLN A 50 -8.11 16.87 -18.09
N GLY A 51 -8.55 17.67 -19.07
CA GLY A 51 -9.12 19.00 -18.82
C GLY A 51 -10.49 18.99 -18.14
N ALA A 52 -11.20 17.85 -18.18
CA ALA A 52 -12.53 17.71 -17.60
C ALA A 52 -12.51 17.57 -16.06
N TYR A 53 -11.40 17.08 -15.49
CA TYR A 53 -11.33 16.68 -14.09
C TYR A 53 -10.56 17.68 -13.22
N LYS A 54 -11.07 17.92 -12.01
CA LYS A 54 -10.38 18.64 -10.92
C LYS A 54 -9.40 17.75 -10.18
N ALA A 55 -9.76 16.49 -9.96
CA ALA A 55 -8.93 15.52 -9.27
C ALA A 55 -9.25 14.11 -9.77
N ILE A 56 -8.25 13.24 -9.69
CA ILE A 56 -8.39 11.81 -9.95
C ILE A 56 -7.77 11.08 -8.76
N ASN A 57 -8.51 10.13 -8.20
CA ASN A 57 -8.02 9.18 -7.22
C ASN A 57 -8.02 7.78 -7.83
N ILE A 58 -6.92 7.05 -7.69
CA ILE A 58 -6.80 5.64 -8.07
C ILE A 58 -6.34 4.86 -6.85
N SER A 59 -7.02 3.76 -6.53
CA SER A 59 -6.67 2.88 -5.42
C SER A 59 -6.33 1.48 -5.95
N PHE A 60 -5.23 0.90 -5.49
CA PHE A 60 -4.82 -0.48 -5.81
C PHE A 60 -4.73 -1.32 -4.53
N LYS A 61 -5.27 -2.54 -4.58
CA LYS A 61 -5.30 -3.47 -3.44
C LYS A 61 -4.60 -4.79 -3.77
N SER A 62 -4.04 -5.44 -2.75
CA SER A 62 -3.30 -6.71 -2.89
C SER A 62 -4.17 -7.90 -3.29
N ASP A 63 -5.49 -7.76 -3.33
CA ASP A 63 -6.42 -8.70 -3.97
C ASP A 63 -6.56 -8.47 -5.49
N TYR A 64 -5.66 -7.69 -6.09
CA TYR A 64 -5.61 -7.33 -7.51
C TYR A 64 -6.85 -6.58 -7.99
N ARG A 65 -7.49 -5.81 -7.10
CA ARG A 65 -8.61 -4.92 -7.45
C ARG A 65 -8.17 -3.46 -7.47
N PHE A 66 -8.74 -2.72 -8.40
CA PHE A 66 -8.57 -1.27 -8.46
C PHE A 66 -9.91 -0.55 -8.41
N SER A 67 -9.86 0.71 -8.00
CA SER A 67 -10.96 1.67 -8.15
C SER A 67 -10.42 3.03 -8.59
N VAL A 68 -11.22 3.76 -9.34
CA VAL A 68 -10.93 5.10 -9.84
C VAL A 68 -12.11 6.00 -9.53
N ASN A 69 -11.83 7.15 -8.92
CA ASN A 69 -12.79 8.23 -8.73
C ASN A 69 -12.32 9.45 -9.52
N LEU A 70 -13.16 9.94 -10.42
CA LEU A 70 -12.92 11.11 -11.26
C LEU A 70 -13.80 12.25 -10.78
N LEU A 71 -13.20 13.29 -10.19
CA LEU A 71 -13.93 14.47 -9.77
C LEU A 71 -14.00 15.47 -10.93
N ASN A 72 -15.18 15.63 -11.51
CA ASN A 72 -15.44 16.59 -12.57
C ASN A 72 -15.38 18.04 -12.08
N ARG A 73 -15.17 18.98 -13.00
CA ARG A 73 -15.16 20.42 -12.69
C ARG A 73 -16.49 20.95 -12.16
N ASP A 74 -17.60 20.36 -12.57
CA ASP A 74 -18.94 20.69 -12.07
C ASP A 74 -19.21 20.12 -10.66
N GLY A 75 -18.29 19.32 -10.12
CA GLY A 75 -18.38 18.69 -8.80
C GLY A 75 -19.04 17.31 -8.80
N SER A 76 -19.47 16.79 -9.95
CA SER A 76 -19.93 15.41 -10.07
C SER A 76 -18.75 14.42 -9.97
N VAL A 77 -19.04 13.18 -9.57
CA VAL A 77 -18.04 12.12 -9.44
C VAL A 77 -18.43 10.96 -10.36
N GLU A 78 -17.48 10.53 -11.17
CA GLU A 78 -17.55 9.28 -11.94
C GLU A 78 -16.69 8.22 -11.27
N GLU A 79 -17.19 6.99 -11.21
CA GLU A 79 -16.53 5.86 -10.56
C GLU A 79 -16.30 4.74 -11.57
N ALA A 80 -15.13 4.12 -11.51
CA ALA A 80 -14.83 2.90 -12.23
C ALA A 80 -14.08 1.92 -11.31
N SER A 81 -14.33 0.62 -11.48
CA SER A 81 -13.65 -0.42 -10.73
C SER A 81 -13.40 -1.65 -11.59
N GLY A 82 -12.50 -2.50 -11.13
CA GLY A 82 -12.24 -3.76 -11.80
C GLY A 82 -11.07 -4.50 -11.19
N LYS A 83 -10.40 -5.30 -12.03
CA LYS A 83 -9.21 -6.07 -11.69
C LYS A 83 -8.01 -5.57 -12.45
N TYR A 84 -6.83 -5.67 -11.85
CA TYR A 84 -5.60 -5.32 -12.52
C TYR A 84 -4.60 -6.48 -12.53
N ASP A 85 -3.72 -6.44 -13.50
CA ASP A 85 -2.51 -7.26 -13.60
C ASP A 85 -1.36 -6.34 -14.00
N LEU A 86 -0.12 -6.72 -13.72
CA LEU A 86 1.04 -5.88 -14.01
C LEU A 86 2.34 -6.66 -14.11
N ASP A 87 3.27 -6.06 -14.84
CA ASP A 87 4.68 -6.41 -14.85
C ASP A 87 5.53 -5.19 -14.49
N GLU A 88 6.84 -5.24 -14.76
CA GLU A 88 7.78 -4.16 -14.45
C GLU A 88 7.50 -2.83 -15.19
N THR A 89 6.77 -2.85 -16.31
CA THR A 89 6.59 -1.67 -17.17
C THR A 89 5.14 -1.37 -17.51
N THR A 90 4.27 -2.36 -17.44
CA THR A 90 2.89 -2.29 -17.93
C THR A 90 1.92 -2.65 -16.82
N ILE A 91 0.86 -1.84 -16.70
CA ILE A 91 -0.33 -2.18 -15.92
C ILE A 91 -1.50 -2.44 -16.86
N VAL A 92 -2.22 -3.53 -16.62
CA VAL A 92 -3.41 -3.94 -17.34
C VAL A 92 -4.61 -3.72 -16.43
N LEU A 93 -5.54 -2.86 -16.84
CA LEU A 93 -6.78 -2.58 -16.12
C LEU A 93 -7.94 -3.25 -16.87
N ASN A 94 -8.60 -4.19 -16.21
CA ASN A 94 -9.77 -4.89 -16.73
C ASN A 94 -11.00 -4.41 -15.97
N ASP A 95 -11.94 -3.78 -16.66
CA ASP A 95 -13.20 -3.37 -16.04
C ASP A 95 -14.17 -4.55 -15.86
N ASP A 96 -15.26 -4.30 -15.14
CA ASP A 96 -16.28 -5.32 -14.88
C ASP A 96 -17.10 -5.72 -16.14
N PHE A 97 -16.93 -5.01 -17.26
CA PHE A 97 -17.61 -5.26 -18.54
C PHE A 97 -16.76 -6.05 -19.53
N GLY A 98 -15.48 -6.31 -19.20
CA GLY A 98 -14.56 -7.10 -20.00
C GLY A 98 -13.68 -6.27 -20.93
N ASP A 99 -13.69 -4.94 -20.82
CA ASP A 99 -12.73 -4.08 -21.52
C ASP A 99 -11.38 -4.09 -20.79
N SER A 100 -10.31 -4.23 -21.56
CA SER A 100 -8.95 -4.30 -21.05
C SER A 100 -8.11 -3.16 -21.61
N GLN A 101 -7.45 -2.42 -20.72
CA GLN A 101 -6.60 -1.29 -21.08
C GLN A 101 -5.18 -1.52 -20.59
N HIS A 102 -4.22 -1.34 -21.49
CA HIS A 102 -2.80 -1.51 -21.22
C HIS A 102 -2.12 -0.15 -21.16
N HIS A 103 -1.42 0.13 -20.06
CA HIS A 103 -0.74 1.40 -19.85
C HIS A 103 0.70 1.18 -19.40
N GLU A 104 1.64 1.88 -20.02
CA GLU A 104 2.97 2.02 -19.45
C GLU A 104 2.89 2.83 -18.16
N TYR A 105 3.69 2.43 -17.16
CA TYR A 105 3.78 3.15 -15.90
C TYR A 105 5.23 3.33 -15.42
N LYS A 106 5.43 4.30 -14.54
CA LYS A 106 6.67 4.43 -13.75
C LYS A 106 6.30 4.65 -12.31
N LEU A 107 6.89 3.86 -11.42
CA LEU A 107 6.58 3.87 -10.00
C LEU A 107 7.84 4.15 -9.18
N ASN A 108 7.68 4.96 -8.15
CA ASN A 108 8.57 4.96 -7.00
C ASN A 108 7.73 4.91 -5.71
N HIS A 109 8.37 5.03 -4.56
CA HIS A 109 7.72 4.90 -3.25
C HIS A 109 6.58 5.89 -2.96
N ASN A 110 6.50 7.04 -3.66
CA ASN A 110 5.44 8.03 -3.43
C ASN A 110 4.89 8.69 -4.71
N GLN A 111 5.36 8.32 -5.90
CA GLN A 111 4.90 8.83 -7.19
C GLN A 111 4.60 7.70 -8.17
N LEU A 112 3.48 7.83 -8.88
CA LEU A 112 3.05 6.95 -9.97
C LEU A 112 2.82 7.81 -11.22
N MET A 113 3.56 7.54 -12.28
CA MET A 113 3.31 8.10 -13.61
C MET A 113 2.44 7.12 -14.39
N LEU A 114 1.26 7.54 -14.81
CA LEU A 114 0.30 6.71 -15.56
C LEU A 114 -0.43 7.58 -16.59
N LYS A 115 -0.46 7.15 -17.86
CA LYS A 115 -1.05 7.92 -18.98
C LYS A 115 -0.62 9.40 -19.03
N GLY A 116 0.66 9.67 -18.71
CA GLY A 116 1.22 11.03 -18.67
C GLY A 116 0.82 11.88 -17.46
N ALA A 117 -0.05 11.39 -16.57
CA ALA A 117 -0.38 12.04 -15.32
C ALA A 117 0.55 11.55 -14.20
N GLN A 118 1.03 12.49 -13.38
CA GLN A 118 1.85 12.18 -12.20
C GLN A 118 0.96 12.17 -10.94
N PHE A 119 0.66 10.98 -10.45
CA PHE A 119 -0.06 10.77 -9.20
C PHE A 119 0.92 10.77 -8.02
N THR A 120 0.44 11.26 -6.88
CA THR A 120 1.17 11.28 -5.61
C THR A 120 0.44 10.45 -4.57
N LYS A 121 1.17 9.62 -3.83
CA LYS A 121 0.64 8.86 -2.71
C LYS A 121 0.49 9.78 -1.50
N ILE A 122 -0.65 9.72 -0.83
CA ILE A 122 -0.93 10.57 0.34
C ILE A 122 -1.08 9.69 1.57
N LEU A 123 -0.30 9.98 2.61
CA LEU A 123 -0.39 9.26 3.87
C LEU A 123 -1.66 9.67 4.64
N PRO A 124 -2.41 8.72 5.23
CA PRO A 124 -3.46 9.04 6.17
C PRO A 124 -2.96 9.96 7.30
N ASN A 125 -3.77 10.97 7.62
CA ASN A 125 -3.43 11.94 8.65
C ASN A 125 -3.15 11.22 9.99
N ASN A 126 -2.06 11.62 10.64
CA ASN A 126 -1.58 11.19 11.96
C ASN A 126 -0.64 9.96 12.01
N LEU A 127 -0.34 9.21 10.95
CA LEU A 127 0.65 8.12 11.11
C LEU A 127 2.10 8.63 11.11
N SER A 128 2.39 9.68 10.35
CA SER A 128 3.74 10.25 10.28
C SER A 128 4.18 10.85 11.62
N GLY A 129 5.48 10.76 11.91
CA GLY A 129 6.08 11.29 13.12
C GLY A 129 7.16 10.39 13.71
N ALA A 130 7.72 10.86 14.83
CA ALA A 130 8.66 10.11 15.64
C ALA A 130 7.91 9.39 16.77
N TRP A 131 8.14 8.09 16.86
CA TRP A 131 7.49 7.15 17.76
C TRP A 131 8.56 6.45 18.60
N TYR A 132 8.33 6.35 19.90
CA TYR A 132 9.30 5.77 20.84
C TYR A 132 8.61 4.73 21.70
N SER A 133 9.21 3.56 21.85
CA SER A 133 8.64 2.48 22.64
C SER A 133 8.50 2.87 24.10
N ASP A 134 7.29 2.68 24.62
CA ASP A 134 6.98 2.59 26.03
C ASP A 134 7.00 1.13 26.49
N ILE A 135 6.50 0.23 25.62
CA ILE A 135 6.45 -1.21 25.87
C ILE A 135 6.95 -1.95 24.62
N ILE A 136 7.85 -2.91 24.81
CA ILE A 136 8.23 -3.91 23.80
C ILE A 136 8.20 -5.27 24.48
N ARG A 137 7.44 -6.22 23.93
CA ARG A 137 7.30 -7.58 24.47
C ARG A 137 7.12 -8.57 23.33
N GLY A 138 7.48 -9.82 23.58
CA GLY A 138 7.31 -10.89 22.60
C GLY A 138 8.26 -12.03 22.88
N LYS A 139 8.00 -13.21 22.29
CA LYS A 139 8.86 -14.38 22.46
C LYS A 139 10.20 -14.21 21.76
N ASP A 140 10.20 -13.51 20.64
CA ASP A 140 11.40 -13.25 19.82
C ASP A 140 12.01 -11.86 20.09
N VAL A 141 11.52 -11.15 21.12
CA VAL A 141 12.17 -9.93 21.59
C VAL A 141 13.34 -10.33 22.48
N GLY A 142 14.57 -10.14 21.98
CA GLY A 142 15.78 -10.39 22.75
C GLY A 142 15.77 -9.64 24.08
N GLU A 143 16.21 -10.30 25.16
CA GLU A 143 16.25 -9.72 26.52
C GLU A 143 17.14 -8.47 26.60
N GLU A 144 18.03 -8.29 25.62
CA GLU A 144 18.91 -7.14 25.46
C GLU A 144 18.22 -5.91 24.87
N VAL A 145 17.06 -6.05 24.22
CA VAL A 145 16.32 -4.93 23.61
C VAL A 145 15.74 -4.04 24.70
N GLU A 146 16.08 -2.76 24.66
CA GLU A 146 15.65 -1.77 25.65
C GLU A 146 14.72 -0.73 25.03
N GLN A 147 15.02 -0.28 23.81
CA GLN A 147 14.27 0.80 23.16
C GLN A 147 14.13 0.59 21.66
N LEU A 148 12.95 0.90 21.13
CA LEU A 148 12.62 1.01 19.72
C LEU A 148 12.22 2.46 19.43
N ALA A 149 12.90 3.09 18.48
CA ALA A 149 12.51 4.38 17.92
C ALA A 149 12.15 4.22 16.45
N LEU A 150 10.94 4.60 16.07
CA LEU A 150 10.42 4.53 14.70
C LEU A 150 10.08 5.94 14.20
N MET A 151 10.69 6.34 13.09
CA MET A 151 10.35 7.56 12.38
C MET A 151 9.64 7.19 11.08
N LEU A 152 8.39 7.63 10.92
CA LEU A 152 7.60 7.49 9.70
C LEU A 152 7.46 8.86 9.03
N ARG A 153 7.96 9.01 7.82
CA ARG A 153 7.89 10.27 7.07
C ARG A 153 6.68 10.29 6.14
N PRO A 154 6.07 11.46 5.88
CA PRO A 154 4.90 11.58 5.01
C PRO A 154 5.16 11.14 3.56
N ASP A 155 6.42 11.07 3.13
CA ASP A 155 6.83 10.57 1.83
C ASP A 155 7.14 9.05 1.83
N PHE A 156 6.58 8.27 2.76
CA PHE A 156 6.70 6.81 2.79
C PHE A 156 8.11 6.26 3.04
N LEU A 157 9.01 7.09 3.58
CA LEU A 157 10.31 6.67 4.08
C LEU A 157 10.27 6.44 5.58
N PHE A 158 11.02 5.46 6.06
CA PHE A 158 11.15 5.21 7.50
C PHE A 158 12.59 5.06 7.98
N SER A 159 12.76 5.23 9.29
CA SER A 159 13.96 4.83 10.03
C SER A 159 13.54 4.17 11.33
N ALA A 160 13.97 2.94 11.57
CA ALA A 160 13.76 2.22 12.82
C ALA A 160 15.12 2.01 13.51
N ARG A 161 15.24 2.39 14.79
CA ARG A 161 16.43 2.14 15.61
C ARG A 161 16.04 1.27 16.79
N VAL A 162 16.72 0.14 16.91
CA VAL A 162 16.63 -0.74 18.07
C VAL A 162 17.91 -0.58 18.87
N SER A 163 17.78 -0.23 20.15
CA SER A 163 18.89 -0.07 21.09
C SER A 163 18.78 -1.07 22.22
N GLY A 164 19.92 -1.62 22.65
CA GLY A 164 19.98 -2.52 23.78
C GLY A 164 20.79 -1.99 24.96
N LYS A 165 20.75 -2.73 26.08
CA LYS A 165 21.27 -2.35 27.41
C LYS A 165 22.76 -1.98 27.46
N GLU A 166 23.55 -2.47 26.50
CA GLU A 166 25.00 -2.20 26.42
C GLU A 166 25.34 -1.01 25.50
N GLY A 167 24.35 -0.20 25.10
CA GLY A 167 24.54 0.91 24.16
C GLY A 167 24.75 0.48 22.70
N LYS A 168 24.62 -0.81 22.40
CA LYS A 168 24.58 -1.32 21.02
C LYS A 168 23.25 -0.90 20.39
N SER A 169 23.31 -0.45 19.14
CA SER A 169 22.10 -0.11 18.38
C SER A 169 22.22 -0.55 16.93
N ILE A 170 21.11 -0.99 16.35
CA ILE A 170 20.96 -1.27 14.92
C ILE A 170 19.94 -0.27 14.36
N THR A 171 20.19 0.23 13.16
CA THR A 171 19.26 1.12 12.46
C THR A 171 18.90 0.56 11.09
N HIS A 172 17.62 0.32 10.87
CA HIS A 172 17.03 0.00 9.57
C HIS A 172 16.45 1.25 8.94
N ARG A 173 16.62 1.37 7.62
CA ARG A 173 16.04 2.43 6.81
C ARG A 173 15.51 1.85 5.53
N GLY A 174 14.42 2.41 5.05
CA GLY A 174 13.80 1.97 3.81
C GLY A 174 12.50 2.68 3.56
N VAL A 175 11.60 1.97 2.90
CA VAL A 175 10.27 2.45 2.50
C VAL A 175 9.21 1.66 3.26
N TYR A 176 8.05 2.26 3.46
CA TYR A 176 6.91 1.55 4.03
C TYR A 176 5.68 1.72 3.16
N PHE A 177 4.75 0.78 3.25
CA PHE A 177 3.42 0.91 2.68
C PHE A 177 2.37 0.48 3.70
N LEU A 178 1.13 0.85 3.40
CA LEU A 178 -0.03 0.54 4.21
C LEU A 178 -1.05 -0.20 3.35
N GLU A 179 -1.71 -1.18 3.95
CA GLU A 179 -2.95 -1.72 3.42
C GLU A 179 -3.84 -2.13 4.58
N ASP A 180 -5.09 -1.67 4.56
CA ASP A 180 -6.02 -1.85 5.69
C ASP A 180 -5.37 -1.38 7.02
N ASP A 181 -5.22 -2.28 7.98
CA ASP A 181 -4.57 -2.07 9.29
C ASP A 181 -3.13 -2.60 9.34
N HIS A 182 -2.51 -2.89 8.19
CA HIS A 182 -1.13 -3.37 8.11
C HIS A 182 -0.16 -2.23 7.78
N LEU A 183 0.96 -2.22 8.50
CA LEU A 183 2.14 -1.40 8.25
C LEU A 183 3.29 -2.34 7.87
N VAL A 184 3.72 -2.27 6.62
CA VAL A 184 4.82 -3.10 6.13
C VAL A 184 6.06 -2.24 5.92
N LEU A 185 7.15 -2.60 6.57
CA LEU A 185 8.46 -1.95 6.47
C LEU A 185 9.36 -2.77 5.54
N ILE A 186 9.85 -2.18 4.45
CA ILE A 186 10.78 -2.82 3.51
C ILE A 186 12.15 -2.15 3.63
N TYR A 187 13.19 -2.92 3.93
CA TYR A 187 14.55 -2.41 4.11
C TYR A 187 15.59 -3.38 3.55
N ARG A 188 16.85 -2.94 3.50
CA ARG A 188 17.94 -3.81 3.07
C ARG A 188 18.04 -5.02 4.02
N GLY A 189 17.81 -6.21 3.47
CA GLY A 189 17.95 -7.48 4.18
C GLY A 189 16.65 -8.08 4.70
N GLY A 190 15.50 -7.44 4.46
CA GLY A 190 14.22 -8.04 4.81
C GLY A 190 13.04 -7.07 4.80
N GLN A 191 11.93 -7.60 5.28
CA GLN A 191 10.67 -6.88 5.43
C GLN A 191 10.03 -7.30 6.75
N GLN A 192 9.21 -6.42 7.30
CA GLN A 192 8.48 -6.64 8.54
C GLN A 192 7.04 -6.19 8.33
N ASP A 193 6.08 -7.09 8.55
CA ASP A 193 4.65 -6.81 8.54
C ASP A 193 4.14 -6.70 9.98
N SER A 194 3.35 -5.69 10.27
CA SER A 194 2.74 -5.50 11.58
C SER A 194 1.35 -4.93 11.41
N GLN A 195 0.38 -5.51 12.11
CA GLN A 195 -0.90 -4.85 12.33
C GLN A 195 -0.67 -3.63 13.22
N PHE A 196 -1.31 -2.51 12.89
CA PHE A 196 -1.18 -1.28 13.64
C PHE A 196 -2.53 -0.74 14.13
N GLU A 197 -2.54 -0.26 15.36
CA GLU A 197 -3.65 0.53 15.91
C GLU A 197 -3.12 1.93 16.23
N LEU A 198 -3.77 2.95 15.66
CA LEU A 198 -3.37 4.34 15.82
C LEU A 198 -4.38 5.13 16.64
N SER A 199 -3.90 5.75 17.72
CA SER A 199 -4.54 6.85 18.41
C SER A 199 -3.69 8.12 18.27
N SER A 200 -4.17 9.29 18.73
CA SER A 200 -3.47 10.57 18.53
C SER A 200 -1.98 10.53 18.90
N ASN A 201 -1.66 9.92 20.05
CA ASN A 201 -0.29 9.86 20.59
C ASN A 201 0.25 8.44 20.81
N THR A 202 -0.53 7.40 20.53
CA THR A 202 -0.07 6.02 20.72
C THR A 202 -0.23 5.22 19.44
N LEU A 203 0.85 4.56 19.04
CA LEU A 203 0.92 3.62 17.93
C LEU A 203 1.24 2.24 18.51
N LYS A 204 0.29 1.32 18.42
CA LYS A 204 0.50 -0.09 18.77
C LYS A 204 0.85 -0.85 17.50
N LEU A 205 1.89 -1.68 17.55
CA LEU A 205 2.30 -2.58 16.47
C LEU A 205 2.25 -4.02 16.99
N VAL A 206 1.65 -4.92 16.22
CA VAL A 206 1.59 -6.35 16.50
C VAL A 206 2.09 -7.12 15.29
N ASP A 207 3.20 -7.83 15.47
CA ASP A 207 3.74 -8.76 14.50
C ASP A 207 3.36 -10.19 14.91
N ASN A 208 2.41 -10.77 14.18
CA ASN A 208 1.89 -12.11 14.48
C ASN A 208 2.86 -13.23 14.06
N GLN A 209 3.80 -12.97 13.15
CA GLN A 209 4.75 -13.98 12.66
C GLN A 209 5.81 -14.26 13.73
N PHE A 210 6.33 -13.20 14.38
CA PHE A 210 7.37 -13.29 15.43
C PHE A 210 6.80 -13.12 16.85
N GLY A 211 5.49 -12.93 16.97
CA GLY A 211 4.81 -12.74 18.26
C GLY A 211 5.34 -11.52 19.03
N MET A 212 5.62 -10.44 18.31
CA MET A 212 6.12 -9.17 18.87
C MET A 212 4.97 -8.18 19.03
N GLU A 213 4.92 -7.50 20.17
CA GLU A 213 4.04 -6.37 20.41
C GLU A 213 4.87 -5.17 20.87
N ALA A 214 4.66 -4.02 20.24
CA ALA A 214 5.25 -2.76 20.64
C ALA A 214 4.17 -1.69 20.81
N VAL A 215 4.20 -0.98 21.94
CA VAL A 215 3.40 0.21 22.18
C VAL A 215 4.34 1.40 22.15
N LEU A 216 4.14 2.27 21.17
CA LEU A 216 4.96 3.45 20.92
C LEU A 216 4.20 4.72 21.27
N GLN A 217 4.87 5.67 21.89
CA GLN A 217 4.36 7.00 22.14
C GLN A 217 4.94 8.00 21.14
N ARG A 218 4.09 8.90 20.65
CA ARG A 218 4.52 10.00 19.80
C ARG A 218 5.39 10.94 20.64
N GLN A 219 6.51 11.39 20.07
CA GLN A 219 7.25 12.49 20.67
C GLN A 219 6.33 13.71 20.75
N SER A 220 6.01 14.12 21.98
CA SER A 220 5.36 15.40 22.21
C SER A 220 6.36 16.51 21.88
N PRO A 221 5.96 17.57 21.16
CA PRO A 221 6.82 18.71 20.86
C PRO A 221 7.34 19.41 22.12
#